data_AF-A0A2I9D4H4-F1
#
_entry.id   AF-A0A2I9D4H4-F1
#
_cell.length_a   1.000
_cell.length_b   1.000
_cell.length_c   1.000
_cell.angle_alpha   90.00
_cell.angle_beta   90.00
_cell.angle_gamma   90.00
#
_symmetry.space_group_name_H-M   'P 1'
#
loop_
_entity.id
_entity.type
_entity.pdbx_description
1 polymer ?
#
loop_
_entity_poly.entity_id
_entity_poly.type
_entity_poly.pdbx_seq_one_letter_code
_entity_poly.pdbx_strand_id
1 'polypeptide(L)'
;MRAHLLSTLILGLLSTALAQSGEMRTQEGALTRLLGAGQPRAEWFAPEFLAQVPLATITAQLAGIRQAYGAFVRLDTLEGRPLAVYERGTLLITVASVDAQGRLTGFGAVPGPAPQGTTQAPTQAERDTILQTLTRVFQPGTVDPALFAPEFLAAVPETQLREQFSAIRAQFGAFVRVDLTGDVPRVIYERGALNVTSLRVDAQGRVTALTITPEVTFTSLEEARAAFAALPGQVSLLVREVGTGRTLAALNPSRPLAVGSTFKLAILGELQAQVGRGERNWTDEVTLTDADRSLPSGTLQDAPAGSRYTLRDLAARMIRDSDNTATDLLLRVVGRPGVEARLGQTAMPNTREAFALKNPANLDLLRAYRSAGLDREARRRVLAQAATAPLPNAALFAQGPVARDVEWFVSTERLCALMADVAALPETTLNPGVASPADFARVSYKGGSEGGVLNLTTQLTNKAGKTYCVSATWNDARLLNDDGFIALYGGVLRLLR
;
A
#
# COMPACT_ATOMS: atom_id res chain seq x y z
N MET A 1 -66.40 48.99 -23.59
CA MET A 1 -67.08 48.63 -22.32
C MET A 1 -66.52 47.30 -21.81
N ARG A 2 -66.72 46.99 -20.51
CA ARG A 2 -66.61 45.69 -19.77
C ARG A 2 -66.23 44.42 -20.60
N ALA A 3 -65.31 43.51 -20.23
CA ALA A 3 -65.03 42.81 -18.95
C ALA A 3 -66.12 41.77 -18.57
N HIS A 4 -65.88 40.48 -18.27
CA HIS A 4 -64.66 39.62 -18.14
C HIS A 4 -64.97 38.16 -18.66
N LEU A 5 -64.28 37.01 -18.42
CA LEU A 5 -63.05 36.59 -17.67
C LEU A 5 -62.53 35.20 -18.19
N LEU A 6 -61.24 34.89 -17.94
CA LEU A 6 -60.59 33.56 -17.71
C LEU A 6 -60.57 32.38 -18.75
N SER A 7 -59.36 31.79 -18.86
CA SER A 7 -59.02 30.35 -18.99
C SER A 7 -58.80 29.61 -20.34
N THR A 8 -57.76 28.76 -20.31
CA THR A 8 -57.53 27.46 -21.02
C THR A 8 -56.55 27.39 -22.23
N LEU A 9 -55.46 26.64 -22.00
CA LEU A 9 -54.51 25.90 -22.89
C LEU A 9 -53.93 26.47 -24.21
N ILE A 10 -52.60 26.54 -24.22
CA ILE A 10 -51.64 25.92 -25.17
C ILE A 10 -51.95 25.98 -26.69
N LEU A 11 -51.13 26.76 -27.41
CA LEU A 11 -50.26 26.19 -28.45
C LEU A 11 -48.95 26.98 -28.56
N GLY A 12 -47.81 26.33 -28.35
CA GLY A 12 -46.49 26.96 -28.30
C GLY A 12 -45.41 26.11 -28.95
N LEU A 13 -45.36 26.11 -30.28
CA LEU A 13 -44.29 25.48 -31.05
C LEU A 13 -43.01 26.32 -30.96
N LEU A 14 -42.14 26.00 -29.99
CA LEU A 14 -40.77 26.50 -29.93
C LEU A 14 -39.80 25.33 -29.77
N SER A 15 -38.97 25.13 -30.80
CA SER A 15 -37.96 24.09 -30.88
C SER A 15 -36.74 24.41 -30.02
N THR A 16 -36.50 23.63 -28.97
CA THR A 16 -35.29 23.70 -28.12
C THR A 16 -34.33 22.53 -28.35
N ALA A 17 -34.29 22.00 -29.57
CA ALA A 17 -33.32 21.00 -30.01
C ALA A 17 -31.92 21.61 -30.26
N LEU A 18 -31.26 22.11 -29.21
CA LEU A 18 -29.91 22.70 -29.31
C LEU A 18 -29.11 22.66 -27.99
N ALA A 19 -29.14 21.53 -27.26
CA ALA A 19 -28.42 21.40 -25.98
C ALA A 19 -27.86 19.99 -25.64
N GLN A 20 -27.70 19.06 -26.61
CA GLN A 20 -27.27 17.67 -26.30
C GLN A 20 -26.26 17.01 -27.27
N SER A 21 -25.79 17.71 -28.32
CA SER A 21 -24.88 17.11 -29.31
C SER A 21 -23.39 17.20 -28.98
N GLY A 22 -22.99 18.09 -28.06
CA GLY A 22 -21.59 18.32 -27.67
C GLY A 22 -21.08 17.32 -26.63
N GLU A 23 -21.73 17.26 -25.47
CA GLU A 23 -21.30 16.43 -24.33
C GLU A 23 -21.16 14.94 -24.69
N MET A 24 -22.08 14.39 -25.49
CA MET A 24 -21.99 12.98 -25.91
C MET A 24 -20.72 12.62 -26.68
N ARG A 25 -19.99 13.62 -27.22
CA ARG A 25 -18.73 13.45 -27.95
C ARG A 25 -17.47 13.60 -27.09
N THR A 26 -17.59 14.02 -25.83
CA THR A 26 -16.42 14.14 -24.95
C THR A 26 -16.07 12.79 -24.31
N GLN A 27 -14.82 12.67 -23.84
CA GLN A 27 -14.37 11.55 -23.02
C GLN A 27 -15.26 11.34 -21.78
N GLU A 28 -15.63 12.43 -21.11
CA GLU A 28 -16.53 12.44 -19.94
C GLU A 28 -17.93 11.96 -20.29
N GLY A 29 -18.54 12.46 -21.37
CA GLY A 29 -19.86 12.02 -21.80
C GLY A 29 -19.88 10.56 -22.28
N ALA A 30 -18.79 10.06 -22.85
CA ALA A 30 -18.61 8.65 -23.17
C ALA A 30 -18.48 7.77 -21.92
N LEU A 31 -17.73 8.21 -20.91
CA LEU A 31 -17.59 7.52 -19.63
C LEU A 31 -18.89 7.48 -18.84
N THR A 32 -19.51 8.63 -18.59
CA THR A 32 -20.79 8.73 -17.85
C THR A 32 -21.89 7.89 -18.52
N ARG A 33 -21.93 7.87 -19.86
CA ARG A 33 -22.81 6.98 -20.64
C ARG A 33 -22.50 5.50 -20.41
N LEU A 34 -21.22 5.09 -20.48
CA LEU A 34 -20.82 3.69 -20.31
C LEU A 34 -21.09 3.18 -18.89
N LEU A 35 -20.64 3.94 -17.89
CA LEU A 35 -20.64 3.54 -16.48
C LEU A 35 -22.06 3.55 -15.90
N GLY A 36 -22.88 4.53 -16.31
CA GLY A 36 -24.29 4.66 -15.93
C GLY A 36 -25.25 3.66 -16.58
N ALA A 37 -24.92 3.11 -17.75
CA ALA A 37 -25.82 2.21 -18.49
C ALA A 37 -25.97 0.79 -17.90
N GLY A 38 -27.20 0.27 -17.88
CA GLY A 38 -27.48 -1.11 -17.46
C GLY A 38 -27.05 -2.19 -18.47
N GLN A 39 -26.85 -1.81 -19.73
CA GLN A 39 -26.25 -2.62 -20.80
C GLN A 39 -25.45 -1.68 -21.73
N PRO A 40 -24.18 -1.98 -22.04
CA PRO A 40 -23.43 -1.25 -23.06
C PRO A 40 -23.97 -1.57 -24.46
N ARG A 41 -23.78 -0.66 -25.42
CA ARG A 41 -24.19 -0.87 -26.82
C ARG A 41 -23.03 -0.77 -27.79
N ALA A 42 -23.10 -1.50 -28.91
CA ALA A 42 -22.02 -1.57 -29.89
C ALA A 42 -21.63 -0.20 -30.46
N GLU A 43 -22.61 0.68 -30.71
CA GLU A 43 -22.37 1.99 -31.31
C GLU A 43 -21.61 2.99 -30.42
N TRP A 44 -21.33 2.64 -29.15
CA TRP A 44 -20.54 3.47 -28.23
C TRP A 44 -19.03 3.23 -28.32
N PHE A 45 -18.60 2.27 -29.14
CA PHE A 45 -17.21 1.83 -29.27
C PHE A 45 -16.73 1.92 -30.72
N ALA A 46 -15.42 2.07 -30.91
CA ALA A 46 -14.81 1.94 -32.23
C ALA A 46 -14.82 0.46 -32.68
N PRO A 47 -15.08 0.14 -33.97
CA PRO A 47 -15.05 -1.24 -34.47
C PRO A 47 -13.74 -1.97 -34.16
N GLU A 48 -12.62 -1.24 -34.20
CA GLU A 48 -11.27 -1.73 -33.93
C GLU A 48 -11.07 -2.09 -32.45
N PHE A 49 -11.81 -1.45 -31.54
CA PHE A 49 -11.83 -1.80 -30.11
C PHE A 49 -12.70 -3.04 -29.87
N LEU A 50 -13.89 -3.13 -30.49
CA LEU A 50 -14.76 -4.31 -30.37
C LEU A 50 -14.18 -5.58 -31.01
N ALA A 51 -13.28 -5.43 -32.00
CA ALA A 51 -12.51 -6.54 -32.56
C ALA A 51 -11.47 -7.11 -31.58
N GLN A 52 -11.04 -6.33 -30.57
CA GLN A 52 -10.11 -6.75 -29.52
C GLN A 52 -10.82 -7.18 -28.24
N VAL A 53 -11.91 -6.48 -27.86
CA VAL A 53 -12.70 -6.75 -26.66
C VAL A 53 -14.19 -6.87 -27.06
N PRO A 54 -14.71 -8.09 -27.25
CA PRO A 54 -16.10 -8.30 -27.66
C PRO A 54 -17.11 -7.67 -26.70
N LEU A 55 -18.21 -7.13 -27.23
CA LEU A 55 -19.23 -6.43 -26.43
C LEU A 55 -19.76 -7.27 -25.25
N ALA A 56 -19.90 -8.59 -25.43
CA ALA A 56 -20.32 -9.50 -24.34
C ALA A 56 -19.33 -9.52 -23.16
N THR A 57 -18.02 -9.42 -23.42
CA THR A 57 -16.98 -9.30 -22.40
C THR A 57 -17.10 -7.98 -21.65
N ILE A 58 -17.36 -6.88 -22.37
CA ILE A 58 -17.59 -5.55 -21.77
C ILE A 58 -18.85 -5.57 -20.89
N THR A 59 -19.95 -6.16 -21.37
CA THR A 59 -21.18 -6.36 -20.58
C THR A 59 -20.91 -7.14 -19.30
N ALA A 60 -20.19 -8.27 -19.38
CA ALA A 60 -19.86 -9.09 -18.23
C ALA A 60 -18.98 -8.34 -17.21
N GLN A 61 -17.99 -7.57 -17.68
CA GLN A 61 -17.14 -6.76 -16.81
C GLN A 61 -17.92 -5.64 -16.11
N LEU A 62 -18.77 -4.91 -16.83
CA LEU A 62 -19.62 -3.86 -16.23
C LEU A 62 -20.65 -4.43 -15.25
N ALA A 63 -21.19 -5.62 -15.51
CA ALA A 63 -22.05 -6.34 -14.57
C ALA A 63 -21.28 -6.73 -13.29
N GLY A 64 -20.07 -7.28 -13.42
CA GLY A 64 -19.19 -7.60 -12.28
C GLY A 64 -18.79 -6.36 -11.47
N ILE A 65 -18.47 -5.24 -12.14
CA ILE A 65 -18.22 -3.94 -11.51
C ILE A 65 -19.45 -3.49 -10.70
N ARG A 66 -20.66 -3.56 -11.27
CA ARG A 66 -21.90 -3.21 -10.56
C ARG A 66 -22.19 -4.14 -9.38
N GLN A 67 -21.92 -5.43 -9.52
CA GLN A 67 -22.06 -6.40 -8.43
C GLN A 67 -21.09 -6.12 -7.27
N ALA A 68 -19.85 -5.72 -7.56
CA ALA A 68 -18.84 -5.39 -6.55
C ALA A 68 -19.03 -4.00 -5.92
N TYR A 69 -19.28 -2.97 -6.74
CA TYR A 69 -19.23 -1.57 -6.33
C TYR A 69 -20.61 -0.88 -6.22
N GLY A 70 -21.69 -1.50 -6.72
CA GLY A 70 -23.05 -0.91 -6.73
C GLY A 70 -23.37 -0.10 -7.99
N ALA A 71 -24.35 0.79 -7.90
CA ALA A 71 -24.69 1.73 -8.96
C ALA A 71 -23.58 2.79 -9.15
N PHE A 72 -23.44 3.28 -10.39
CA PHE A 72 -22.60 4.44 -10.69
C PHE A 72 -23.30 5.72 -10.21
N VAL A 73 -22.58 6.54 -9.45
CA VAL A 73 -23.10 7.75 -8.79
C VAL A 73 -22.71 9.00 -9.57
N ARG A 74 -21.42 9.16 -9.89
CA ARG A 74 -20.87 10.34 -10.59
C ARG A 74 -19.44 10.08 -11.10
N LEU A 75 -18.94 10.98 -11.94
CA LEU A 75 -17.53 11.04 -12.33
C LEU A 75 -16.86 12.18 -11.55
N ASP A 76 -15.92 11.84 -10.67
CA ASP A 76 -15.00 12.79 -10.04
C ASP A 76 -13.70 12.89 -10.86
N THR A 77 -12.73 13.70 -10.44
CA THR A 77 -11.37 13.74 -11.00
C THR A 77 -10.33 13.58 -9.90
N LEU A 78 -9.37 12.68 -10.11
CA LEU A 78 -8.23 12.42 -9.23
C LEU A 78 -6.93 12.53 -10.03
N GLU A 79 -6.01 13.41 -9.61
CA GLU A 79 -4.72 13.63 -10.29
C GLU A 79 -4.87 13.92 -11.81
N GLY A 80 -5.94 14.62 -12.20
CA GLY A 80 -6.25 14.92 -13.61
C GLY A 80 -6.85 13.76 -14.42
N ARG A 81 -7.13 12.60 -13.79
CA ARG A 81 -7.77 11.43 -14.41
C ARG A 81 -9.21 11.27 -13.90
N PRO A 82 -10.15 10.76 -14.72
CA PRO A 82 -11.51 10.50 -14.27
C PRO A 82 -11.55 9.42 -13.18
N LEU A 83 -12.31 9.68 -12.11
CA LEU A 83 -12.55 8.76 -11.00
C LEU A 83 -14.03 8.42 -10.99
N ALA A 84 -14.38 7.21 -11.45
CA ALA A 84 -15.76 6.74 -11.43
C ALA A 84 -16.16 6.40 -10.00
N VAL A 85 -17.12 7.15 -9.45
CA VAL A 85 -17.66 6.94 -8.09
C VAL A 85 -18.88 6.04 -8.17
N TYR A 86 -18.87 5.01 -7.34
CA TYR A 86 -19.96 4.05 -7.17
C TYR A 86 -20.40 4.02 -5.70
N GLU A 87 -21.58 3.46 -5.41
CA GLU A 87 -22.15 3.41 -4.05
C GLU A 87 -21.22 2.81 -2.99
N ARG A 88 -20.38 1.83 -3.36
CA ARG A 88 -19.50 1.07 -2.45
C ARG A 88 -18.01 1.16 -2.82
N GLY A 89 -17.60 2.19 -3.57
CA GLY A 89 -16.18 2.45 -3.84
C GLY A 89 -15.93 3.32 -5.08
N THR A 90 -14.71 3.27 -5.61
CA THR A 90 -14.35 4.00 -6.83
C THR A 90 -13.55 3.12 -7.80
N LEU A 91 -13.58 3.48 -9.08
CA LEU A 91 -12.65 3.00 -10.09
C LEU A 91 -11.90 4.19 -10.69
N LEU A 92 -10.57 4.18 -10.61
CA LEU A 92 -9.74 5.14 -11.31
C LEU A 92 -9.63 4.72 -12.78
N ILE A 93 -10.06 5.61 -13.68
CA ILE A 93 -10.05 5.36 -15.12
C ILE A 93 -8.62 5.57 -15.63
N THR A 94 -7.97 4.48 -16.03
CA THR A 94 -6.58 4.48 -16.52
C THR A 94 -6.50 4.71 -18.02
N VAL A 95 -7.52 4.31 -18.78
CA VAL A 95 -7.66 4.55 -20.22
C VAL A 95 -9.12 4.85 -20.55
N ALA A 96 -9.36 5.90 -21.34
CA ALA A 96 -10.68 6.26 -21.85
C ALA A 96 -10.58 7.11 -23.13
N SER A 97 -9.85 6.65 -24.14
CA SER A 97 -9.70 7.38 -25.40
C SER A 97 -10.97 7.31 -26.22
N VAL A 98 -11.33 8.41 -26.89
CA VAL A 98 -12.48 8.50 -27.81
C VAL A 98 -12.03 8.94 -29.21
N ASP A 99 -12.80 8.56 -30.23
CA ASP A 99 -12.64 9.06 -31.60
C ASP A 99 -13.39 10.39 -31.84
N ALA A 100 -13.29 10.92 -33.05
CA ALA A 100 -13.96 12.16 -33.47
C ALA A 100 -15.50 12.08 -33.48
N GLN A 101 -16.07 10.89 -33.27
CA GLN A 101 -17.51 10.63 -33.18
C GLN A 101 -17.96 10.43 -31.71
N GLY A 102 -17.04 10.40 -30.74
CA GLY A 102 -17.36 10.18 -29.32
C GLY A 102 -17.46 8.71 -28.91
N ARG A 103 -16.93 7.79 -29.74
CA ARG A 103 -16.92 6.35 -29.46
C ARG A 103 -15.61 5.97 -28.78
N LEU A 104 -15.67 5.08 -27.80
CA LEU A 104 -14.49 4.62 -27.06
C LEU A 104 -13.58 3.76 -27.95
N THR A 105 -12.34 4.20 -28.13
CA THR A 105 -11.24 3.47 -28.78
C THR A 105 -10.40 2.67 -27.78
N GLY A 106 -10.53 2.98 -26.49
CA GLY A 106 -9.91 2.25 -25.39
C GLY A 106 -10.63 2.56 -24.08
N PHE A 107 -10.85 1.53 -23.26
CA PHE A 107 -11.38 1.67 -21.90
C PHE A 107 -10.60 0.76 -20.94
N GLY A 108 -10.17 1.31 -19.82
CA GLY A 108 -9.44 0.62 -18.77
C GLY A 108 -9.62 1.32 -17.43
N ALA A 109 -9.82 0.54 -16.38
CA ALA A 109 -10.04 1.05 -15.03
C ALA A 109 -9.44 0.10 -13.99
N VAL A 110 -8.98 0.65 -12.87
CA VAL A 110 -8.47 -0.08 -11.71
C VAL A 110 -9.22 0.35 -10.45
N PRO A 111 -9.21 -0.43 -9.35
CA PRO A 111 -9.72 0.04 -8.06
C PRO A 111 -9.08 1.39 -7.70
N GLY A 112 -9.90 2.43 -7.58
CA GLY A 112 -9.43 3.73 -7.13
C GLY A 112 -9.26 3.75 -5.60
N PRO A 113 -8.66 4.82 -5.03
CA PRO A 113 -8.72 5.03 -3.60
C PRO A 113 -10.17 5.13 -3.14
N ALA A 114 -10.45 4.73 -1.90
CA ALA A 114 -11.77 4.94 -1.29
C ALA A 114 -12.19 6.42 -1.47
N PRO A 115 -13.49 6.72 -1.73
CA PRO A 115 -13.91 8.05 -2.16
C PRO A 115 -13.34 9.14 -1.25
N GLN A 116 -12.64 10.12 -1.84
CA GLN A 116 -11.97 11.17 -1.06
C GLN A 116 -12.96 12.18 -0.49
N GLY A 117 -13.72 11.75 0.52
CA GLY A 117 -13.88 12.59 1.68
C GLY A 117 -12.49 12.94 2.21
N THR A 118 -12.27 14.20 2.57
CA THR A 118 -11.02 14.63 3.17
C THR A 118 -10.76 13.78 4.42
N THR A 119 -9.56 13.19 4.55
CA THR A 119 -9.18 12.46 5.76
C THR A 119 -8.87 13.44 6.89
N GLN A 120 -9.92 14.09 7.40
CA GLN A 120 -10.01 14.43 8.80
C GLN A 120 -9.82 13.14 9.61
N ALA A 121 -9.24 13.23 10.81
CA ALA A 121 -9.33 12.12 11.75
C ALA A 121 -10.81 11.80 12.00
N PRO A 122 -11.22 10.51 12.11
CA PRO A 122 -12.61 10.12 12.20
C PRO A 122 -13.30 10.88 13.34
N THR A 123 -14.48 11.42 13.04
CA THR A 123 -15.24 12.23 13.99
C THR A 123 -15.56 11.41 15.24
N GLN A 124 -15.84 12.09 16.35
CA GLN A 124 -16.14 11.37 17.60
C GLN A 124 -17.34 10.42 17.43
N ALA A 125 -18.35 10.80 16.64
CA ALA A 125 -19.49 9.95 16.31
C ALA A 125 -19.09 8.69 15.52
N GLU A 126 -18.15 8.78 14.57
CA GLU A 126 -17.63 7.63 13.83
C GLU A 126 -16.78 6.72 14.73
N ARG A 127 -15.91 7.30 15.58
CA ARG A 127 -15.15 6.57 16.59
C ARG A 127 -16.05 5.84 17.58
N ASP A 128 -17.09 6.50 18.08
CA ASP A 128 -18.07 5.90 18.98
C ASP A 128 -18.86 4.77 18.27
N THR A 129 -19.21 4.95 16.99
CA THR A 129 -19.88 3.92 16.17
C THR A 129 -18.98 2.70 15.93
N ILE A 130 -17.68 2.90 15.70
CA ILE A 130 -16.66 1.85 15.59
C ILE A 130 -16.58 1.07 16.91
N LEU A 131 -16.41 1.77 18.04
CA LEU A 131 -16.32 1.16 19.37
C LEU A 131 -17.59 0.39 19.75
N GLN A 132 -18.77 0.96 19.50
CA GLN A 132 -20.06 0.28 19.73
C GLN A 132 -20.23 -0.95 18.83
N THR A 133 -19.83 -0.89 17.56
CA THR A 133 -19.95 -2.02 16.63
C THR A 133 -19.01 -3.16 17.00
N LEU A 134 -17.75 -2.85 17.34
CA LEU A 134 -16.81 -3.85 17.84
C LEU A 134 -17.27 -4.43 19.18
N THR A 135 -17.84 -3.63 20.07
CA THR A 135 -18.42 -4.12 21.33
C THR A 135 -19.58 -5.09 21.06
N ARG A 136 -20.54 -4.73 20.19
CA ARG A 136 -21.64 -5.63 19.77
C ARG A 136 -21.13 -6.95 19.19
N VAL A 137 -20.04 -6.93 18.42
CA VAL A 137 -19.47 -8.11 17.75
C VAL A 137 -18.66 -9.01 18.70
N PHE A 138 -17.87 -8.43 19.61
CA PHE A 138 -16.89 -9.18 20.42
C PHE A 138 -17.29 -9.42 21.89
N GLN A 139 -18.19 -8.62 22.47
CA GLN A 139 -18.68 -8.81 23.85
C GLN A 139 -19.54 -10.06 24.05
N PRO A 140 -20.48 -10.43 23.14
CA PRO A 140 -21.34 -11.59 23.37
C PRO A 140 -20.57 -12.92 23.46
N GLY A 141 -21.02 -13.83 24.31
CA GLY A 141 -20.46 -15.19 24.43
C GLY A 141 -20.63 -16.04 23.17
N THR A 142 -21.56 -15.66 22.29
CA THR A 142 -21.80 -16.24 20.97
C THR A 142 -21.96 -15.08 19.98
N VAL A 143 -21.22 -15.10 18.86
CA VAL A 143 -21.31 -14.06 17.83
C VAL A 143 -22.66 -14.10 17.12
N ASP A 144 -23.25 -12.93 16.83
CA ASP A 144 -24.50 -12.82 16.09
C ASP A 144 -24.24 -12.58 14.59
N PRO A 145 -24.64 -13.50 13.69
CA PRO A 145 -24.49 -13.32 12.24
C PRO A 145 -25.26 -12.11 11.68
N ALA A 146 -26.33 -11.66 12.34
CA ALA A 146 -27.11 -10.50 11.88
C ALA A 146 -26.31 -9.19 11.94
N LEU A 147 -25.18 -9.17 12.69
CA LEU A 147 -24.22 -8.07 12.71
C LEU A 147 -23.31 -8.02 11.47
N PHE A 148 -23.40 -8.99 10.55
CA PHE A 148 -22.55 -9.12 9.36
C PHE A 148 -23.39 -9.03 8.08
N ALA A 149 -22.80 -8.46 7.03
CA ALA A 149 -23.46 -8.31 5.74
C ALA A 149 -23.50 -9.65 4.98
N PRO A 150 -24.50 -9.90 4.10
CA PRO A 150 -24.58 -11.15 3.34
C PRO A 150 -23.34 -11.45 2.50
N GLU A 151 -22.68 -10.43 1.94
CA GLU A 151 -21.42 -10.59 1.20
C GLU A 151 -20.24 -11.01 2.11
N PHE A 152 -20.24 -10.61 3.38
CA PHE A 152 -19.25 -11.09 4.35
C PHE A 152 -19.50 -12.56 4.70
N LEU A 153 -20.76 -12.93 4.98
CA LEU A 153 -21.14 -14.30 5.33
C LEU A 153 -21.00 -15.29 4.16
N ALA A 154 -21.02 -14.80 2.92
CA ALA A 154 -20.68 -15.59 1.73
C ALA A 154 -19.17 -15.91 1.63
N ALA A 155 -18.30 -15.07 2.21
CA ALA A 155 -16.85 -15.29 2.25
C ALA A 155 -16.38 -16.00 3.54
N VAL A 156 -17.06 -15.76 4.67
CA VAL A 156 -16.81 -16.40 5.98
C VAL A 156 -18.15 -16.95 6.51
N PRO A 157 -18.48 -18.22 6.20
CA PRO A 157 -19.75 -18.82 6.61
C PRO A 157 -19.98 -18.79 8.13
N GLU A 158 -21.25 -18.74 8.53
CA GLU A 158 -21.67 -18.61 9.93
C GLU A 158 -20.98 -19.63 10.88
N THR A 159 -20.83 -20.88 10.46
CA THR A 159 -20.15 -21.92 11.25
C THR A 159 -18.69 -21.56 11.52
N GLN A 160 -17.95 -21.19 10.48
CA GLN A 160 -16.55 -20.76 10.57
C GLN A 160 -16.41 -19.49 11.42
N LEU A 161 -17.34 -18.53 11.28
CA LEU A 161 -17.36 -17.31 12.07
C LEU A 161 -17.58 -17.61 13.56
N ARG A 162 -18.52 -18.51 13.88
CA ARG A 162 -18.78 -18.98 15.26
C ARG A 162 -17.58 -19.71 15.84
N GLU A 163 -16.92 -20.58 15.06
CA GLU A 163 -15.71 -21.30 15.44
C GLU A 163 -14.53 -20.35 15.73
N GLN A 164 -14.25 -19.39 14.84
CA GLN A 164 -13.19 -18.40 15.03
C GLN A 164 -13.39 -17.57 16.31
N PHE A 165 -14.60 -17.05 16.53
CA PHE A 165 -14.92 -16.28 17.74
C PHE A 165 -14.91 -17.15 19.01
N SER A 166 -15.23 -18.45 18.89
CA SER A 166 -15.08 -19.42 19.99
C SER A 166 -13.61 -19.65 20.34
N ALA A 167 -12.75 -19.86 19.34
CA ALA A 167 -11.31 -20.03 19.52
C ALA A 167 -10.66 -18.78 20.14
N ILE A 168 -11.06 -17.58 19.71
CA ILE A 168 -10.63 -16.31 20.32
C ILE A 168 -10.97 -16.27 21.82
N ARG A 169 -12.22 -16.56 22.21
CA ARG A 169 -12.62 -16.58 23.63
C ARG A 169 -11.91 -17.68 24.43
N ALA A 170 -11.70 -18.87 23.84
CA ALA A 170 -10.93 -19.93 24.47
C ALA A 170 -9.44 -19.56 24.69
N GLN A 171 -8.83 -18.86 23.74
CA GLN A 171 -7.44 -18.39 23.82
C GLN A 171 -7.27 -17.23 24.79
N PHE A 172 -8.12 -16.19 24.73
CA PHE A 172 -7.91 -14.92 25.42
C PHE A 172 -8.80 -14.70 26.65
N GLY A 173 -9.84 -15.51 26.88
CA GLY A 173 -10.75 -15.39 28.02
C GLY A 173 -11.99 -14.55 27.72
N ALA A 174 -12.59 -13.98 28.77
CA ALA A 174 -13.73 -13.07 28.65
C ALA A 174 -13.33 -11.73 28.00
N PHE A 175 -14.28 -11.14 27.28
CA PHE A 175 -14.16 -9.77 26.77
C PHE A 175 -14.15 -8.77 27.94
N VAL A 176 -13.28 -7.78 27.88
CA VAL A 176 -13.16 -6.71 28.89
C VAL A 176 -13.69 -5.38 28.36
N ARG A 177 -13.20 -4.92 27.20
CA ARG A 177 -13.60 -3.65 26.55
C ARG A 177 -13.08 -3.55 25.11
N VAL A 178 -13.53 -2.54 24.38
CA VAL A 178 -12.83 -2.06 23.16
C VAL A 178 -12.19 -0.71 23.45
N ASP A 179 -10.92 -0.57 23.10
CA ASP A 179 -10.13 0.66 23.22
C ASP A 179 -9.80 1.24 21.84
N LEU A 180 -9.42 2.53 21.79
CA LEU A 180 -8.63 3.10 20.69
C LEU A 180 -7.18 3.29 21.14
N THR A 181 -6.23 3.09 20.23
CA THR A 181 -4.80 3.39 20.44
C THR A 181 -4.30 4.14 19.22
N GLY A 182 -4.27 5.47 19.32
CA GLY A 182 -4.39 6.33 18.13
C GLY A 182 -5.79 6.15 17.52
N ASP A 183 -5.85 5.94 16.21
CA ASP A 183 -7.09 5.60 15.49
C ASP A 183 -7.29 4.08 15.30
N VAL A 184 -6.38 3.22 15.79
CA VAL A 184 -6.50 1.76 15.68
C VAL A 184 -7.35 1.21 16.83
N PRO A 185 -8.46 0.49 16.55
CA PRO A 185 -9.25 -0.15 17.60
C PRO A 185 -8.58 -1.43 18.13
N ARG A 186 -8.70 -1.67 19.43
CA ARG A 186 -8.19 -2.87 20.11
C ARG A 186 -9.28 -3.52 20.94
N VAL A 187 -9.55 -4.81 20.71
CA VAL A 187 -10.47 -5.62 21.51
C VAL A 187 -9.68 -6.22 22.65
N ILE A 188 -10.01 -5.86 23.89
CA ILE A 188 -9.28 -6.27 25.10
C ILE A 188 -9.99 -7.45 25.76
N TYR A 189 -9.21 -8.46 26.13
CA TYR A 189 -9.63 -9.68 26.81
C TYR A 189 -8.81 -9.89 28.10
N GLU A 190 -9.26 -10.78 28.98
CA GLU A 190 -8.57 -11.09 30.25
C GLU A 190 -7.09 -11.48 30.09
N ARG A 191 -6.75 -12.19 29.01
CA ARG A 191 -5.42 -12.77 28.75
C ARG A 191 -4.77 -12.26 27.45
N GLY A 192 -5.20 -11.11 26.93
CA GLY A 192 -4.56 -10.48 25.77
C GLY A 192 -5.43 -9.45 25.06
N ALA A 193 -5.08 -9.12 23.81
CA ALA A 193 -5.84 -8.22 22.98
C ALA A 193 -5.79 -8.63 21.50
N LEU A 194 -6.74 -8.13 20.70
CA LEU A 194 -6.73 -8.19 19.24
C LEU A 194 -6.66 -6.77 18.68
N ASN A 195 -5.80 -6.53 17.70
CA ASN A 195 -5.77 -5.28 16.94
C ASN A 195 -6.73 -5.41 15.75
N VAL A 196 -7.61 -4.43 15.55
CA VAL A 196 -8.51 -4.38 14.40
C VAL A 196 -7.81 -3.65 13.26
N THR A 197 -7.18 -4.41 12.35
CA THR A 197 -6.41 -3.86 11.22
C THR A 197 -7.30 -3.49 10.02
N SER A 198 -8.53 -4.00 9.98
CA SER A 198 -9.57 -3.48 9.08
C SER A 198 -10.95 -3.63 9.69
N LEU A 199 -11.79 -2.60 9.53
CA LEU A 199 -13.22 -2.65 9.80
C LEU A 199 -13.93 -1.83 8.71
N ARG A 200 -14.99 -2.40 8.13
CA ARG A 200 -15.95 -1.68 7.28
C ARG A 200 -17.36 -2.11 7.66
N VAL A 201 -18.28 -1.17 7.56
CA VAL A 201 -19.72 -1.42 7.75
C VAL A 201 -20.51 -0.93 6.54
N ASP A 202 -21.72 -1.47 6.36
CA ASP A 202 -22.70 -0.92 5.43
C ASP A 202 -23.54 0.21 6.07
N ALA A 203 -24.47 0.78 5.29
CA ALA A 203 -25.40 1.81 5.75
C ALA A 203 -26.43 1.31 6.79
N GLN A 204 -26.45 0.01 7.10
CA GLN A 204 -27.25 -0.59 8.18
C GLN A 204 -26.40 -0.89 9.43
N GLY A 205 -25.11 -0.55 9.43
CA GLY A 205 -24.20 -0.79 10.55
C GLY A 205 -23.82 -2.26 10.74
N ARG A 206 -23.91 -3.07 9.67
CA ARG A 206 -23.43 -4.47 9.62
C ARG A 206 -22.02 -4.52 9.04
N VAL A 207 -21.20 -5.43 9.56
CA VAL A 207 -19.81 -5.63 9.14
C VAL A 207 -19.73 -6.18 7.71
N THR A 208 -19.09 -5.43 6.81
CA THR A 208 -18.80 -5.83 5.41
C THR A 208 -17.35 -6.28 5.23
N ALA A 209 -16.43 -5.83 6.11
CA ALA A 209 -15.08 -6.36 6.22
C ALA A 209 -14.58 -6.25 7.66
N LEU A 210 -13.84 -7.26 8.11
CA LEU A 210 -13.19 -7.30 9.42
C LEU A 210 -11.87 -8.03 9.28
N THR A 211 -10.79 -7.45 9.82
CA THR A 211 -9.48 -8.09 9.92
C THR A 211 -8.93 -7.82 11.30
N ILE A 212 -8.48 -8.88 11.97
CA ILE A 212 -8.00 -8.86 13.34
C ILE A 212 -6.71 -9.64 13.47
N THR A 213 -5.76 -9.11 14.23
CA THR A 213 -4.48 -9.78 14.52
C THR A 213 -4.24 -9.88 16.03
N PRO A 214 -3.80 -11.05 16.55
CA PRO A 214 -3.39 -11.19 17.94
C PRO A 214 -2.33 -10.18 18.35
N GLU A 215 -2.52 -9.54 19.50
CA GLU A 215 -1.47 -8.73 20.11
C GLU A 215 -0.50 -9.63 20.89
N VAL A 216 0.72 -9.75 20.38
CA VAL A 216 1.81 -10.40 21.12
C VAL A 216 2.39 -9.41 22.14
N THR A 217 2.36 -9.80 23.40
CA THR A 217 3.12 -9.20 24.50
C THR A 217 4.22 -10.17 24.93
N PHE A 218 5.33 -9.64 25.45
CA PHE A 218 6.40 -10.42 26.06
C PHE A 218 6.68 -9.87 27.46
N THR A 219 7.21 -10.72 28.34
CA THR A 219 7.74 -10.34 29.66
C THR A 219 9.19 -9.83 29.59
N SER A 220 9.94 -10.24 28.57
CA SER A 220 11.36 -9.89 28.40
C SER A 220 11.80 -9.87 26.93
N LEU A 221 12.92 -9.17 26.65
CA LEU A 221 13.55 -9.19 25.32
C LEU A 221 14.14 -10.56 24.95
N GLU A 222 14.42 -11.42 25.93
CA GLU A 222 14.92 -12.78 25.72
C GLU A 222 13.80 -13.74 25.27
N GLU A 223 12.61 -13.62 25.87
CA GLU A 223 11.40 -14.29 25.38
C GLU A 223 11.08 -13.87 23.94
N ALA A 224 11.17 -12.56 23.65
CA ALA A 224 11.00 -12.05 22.29
C ALA A 224 12.04 -12.65 21.32
N ARG A 225 13.32 -12.66 21.71
CA ARG A 225 14.41 -13.26 20.93
C ARG A 225 14.17 -14.74 20.65
N ALA A 226 13.66 -15.49 21.63
CA ALA A 226 13.30 -16.90 21.48
C ALA A 226 12.12 -17.09 20.51
N ALA A 227 11.08 -16.23 20.57
CA ALA A 227 9.96 -16.28 19.63
C ALA A 227 10.40 -16.00 18.18
N PHE A 228 11.28 -15.02 17.94
CA PHE A 228 11.87 -14.80 16.62
C PHE A 228 12.77 -15.97 16.17
N ALA A 229 13.47 -16.64 17.09
CA ALA A 229 14.31 -17.80 16.79
C ALA A 229 13.50 -19.08 16.48
N ALA A 230 12.22 -19.13 16.86
CA ALA A 230 11.32 -20.25 16.57
C ALA A 230 10.64 -20.15 15.18
N LEU A 231 10.73 -19.01 14.50
CA LEU A 231 10.27 -18.88 13.11
C LEU A 231 11.17 -19.69 12.15
N PRO A 232 10.61 -20.32 11.12
CA PRO A 232 11.39 -21.13 10.17
C PRO A 232 12.23 -20.25 9.21
N GLY A 233 13.14 -20.87 8.46
CA GLY A 233 13.92 -20.16 7.44
C GLY A 233 15.14 -19.45 8.02
N GLN A 234 15.31 -18.17 7.69
CA GLN A 234 16.44 -17.34 8.12
C GLN A 234 15.93 -16.06 8.79
N VAL A 235 16.26 -15.87 10.07
CA VAL A 235 15.80 -14.73 10.87
C VAL A 235 16.97 -14.00 11.49
N SER A 236 16.92 -12.67 11.48
CA SER A 236 17.79 -11.80 12.28
C SER A 236 16.96 -10.82 13.08
N LEU A 237 17.41 -10.50 14.29
CA LEU A 237 16.83 -9.50 15.19
C LEU A 237 17.97 -8.70 15.82
N LEU A 238 17.77 -7.40 15.99
CA LEU A 238 18.61 -6.54 16.81
C LEU A 238 17.72 -5.56 17.60
N VAL A 239 18.00 -5.44 18.89
CA VAL A 239 17.51 -4.37 19.77
C VAL A 239 18.73 -3.69 20.38
N ARG A 240 18.92 -2.40 20.14
CA ARG A 240 20.11 -1.64 20.54
C ARG A 240 19.75 -0.27 21.12
N GLU A 241 20.28 0.06 22.28
CA GLU A 241 20.21 1.41 22.87
C GLU A 241 21.17 2.32 22.08
N VAL A 242 20.64 3.34 21.41
CA VAL A 242 21.38 4.11 20.39
C VAL A 242 22.46 4.98 21.03
N GLY A 243 22.14 5.66 22.14
CA GLY A 243 23.07 6.58 22.81
C GLY A 243 24.26 5.91 23.50
N THR A 244 24.22 4.58 23.70
CA THR A 244 25.30 3.80 24.34
C THR A 244 25.91 2.75 23.40
N GLY A 245 25.32 2.53 22.21
CA GLY A 245 25.61 1.41 21.33
C GLY A 245 25.25 0.02 21.90
N ARG A 246 24.72 -0.05 23.13
CA ARG A 246 24.53 -1.29 23.87
C ARG A 246 23.45 -2.15 23.22
N THR A 247 23.84 -3.34 22.78
CA THR A 247 22.90 -4.35 22.29
C THR A 247 22.16 -4.96 23.49
N LEU A 248 20.83 -4.95 23.44
CA LEU A 248 19.93 -5.43 24.50
C LEU A 248 19.39 -6.84 24.20
N ALA A 249 19.17 -7.15 22.93
CA ALA A 249 18.91 -8.49 22.42
C ALA A 249 19.37 -8.60 20.96
N ALA A 250 19.80 -9.80 20.55
CA ALA A 250 20.22 -10.05 19.18
C ALA A 250 20.02 -11.50 18.74
N LEU A 251 19.69 -11.70 17.47
CA LEU A 251 19.68 -12.98 16.78
C LEU A 251 20.35 -12.74 15.42
N ASN A 252 21.43 -13.46 15.10
CA ASN A 252 22.16 -13.35 13.84
C ASN A 252 22.43 -11.90 13.35
N PRO A 253 22.75 -10.92 14.21
CA PRO A 253 22.52 -9.50 13.91
C PRO A 253 23.41 -8.97 12.75
N SER A 254 24.60 -9.56 12.59
CA SER A 254 25.57 -9.21 11.53
C SER A 254 25.31 -9.92 10.20
N ARG A 255 24.35 -10.87 10.14
CA ARG A 255 24.04 -11.66 8.93
C ARG A 255 23.33 -10.78 7.89
N PRO A 256 23.85 -10.62 6.67
CA PRO A 256 23.09 -10.01 5.58
C PRO A 256 21.93 -10.93 5.19
N LEU A 257 20.72 -10.36 5.14
CA LEU A 257 19.50 -10.99 4.66
C LEU A 257 18.85 -10.06 3.63
N ALA A 258 17.98 -10.58 2.76
CA ALA A 258 17.19 -9.75 1.87
C ALA A 258 16.24 -8.86 2.70
N VAL A 259 16.15 -7.57 2.39
CA VAL A 259 15.38 -6.59 3.18
C VAL A 259 14.26 -5.91 2.39
N GLY A 260 14.14 -6.19 1.09
CA GLY A 260 13.22 -5.49 0.20
C GLY A 260 13.38 -3.98 0.32
N SER A 261 12.25 -3.27 0.34
CA SER A 261 12.19 -1.80 0.39
C SER A 261 12.84 -1.10 1.60
N THR A 262 13.40 -1.78 2.61
CA THR A 262 14.16 -1.08 3.67
C THR A 262 15.50 -0.53 3.15
N PHE A 263 16.03 -1.03 2.04
CA PHE A 263 17.25 -0.49 1.41
C PHE A 263 17.19 1.02 1.11
N LYS A 264 15.96 1.56 0.98
CA LYS A 264 15.66 2.97 0.74
C LYS A 264 16.17 3.92 1.83
N LEU A 265 16.44 3.41 3.05
CA LEU A 265 17.16 4.16 4.10
C LEU A 265 18.55 4.61 3.62
N ALA A 266 19.26 3.82 2.80
CA ALA A 266 20.57 4.19 2.26
C ALA A 266 20.48 5.27 1.17
N ILE A 267 19.38 5.33 0.41
CA ILE A 267 19.12 6.41 -0.56
C ILE A 267 18.82 7.70 0.19
N LEU A 268 17.97 7.64 1.22
CA LEU A 268 17.65 8.79 2.07
C LEU A 268 18.90 9.32 2.80
N GLY A 269 19.73 8.44 3.35
CA GLY A 269 20.98 8.81 4.02
C GLY A 269 22.00 9.46 3.07
N GLU A 270 22.08 9.03 1.81
CA GLU A 270 22.95 9.71 0.84
C GLU A 270 22.38 11.05 0.37
N LEU A 271 21.06 11.15 0.14
CA LEU A 271 20.40 12.43 -0.13
C LEU A 271 20.65 13.44 1.00
N GLN A 272 20.44 13.02 2.25
CA GLN A 272 20.71 13.83 3.44
C GLN A 272 22.17 14.27 3.53
N ALA A 273 23.12 13.39 3.19
CA ALA A 273 24.54 13.73 3.20
C ALA A 273 24.93 14.68 2.06
N GLN A 274 24.35 14.55 0.87
CA GLN A 274 24.56 15.48 -0.25
C GLN A 274 24.01 16.87 0.08
N VAL A 275 22.82 16.95 0.67
CA VAL A 275 22.27 18.23 1.16
C VAL A 275 23.13 18.80 2.31
N GLY A 276 23.60 17.95 3.22
CA GLY A 276 24.50 18.35 4.31
C GLY A 276 25.87 18.85 3.84
N ARG A 277 26.32 18.45 2.64
CA ARG A 277 27.53 18.96 1.96
C ARG A 277 27.25 20.17 1.05
N GLY A 278 26.00 20.59 0.89
CA GLY A 278 25.61 21.66 -0.04
C GLY A 278 25.62 21.28 -1.53
N GLU A 279 25.72 19.98 -1.85
CA GLU A 279 25.73 19.46 -3.22
C GLU A 279 24.31 19.40 -3.84
N ARG A 280 23.28 19.49 -2.99
CA ARG A 280 21.84 19.40 -3.31
C ARG A 280 21.05 20.28 -2.33
N ASN A 281 19.81 20.64 -2.70
CA ASN A 281 18.81 21.18 -1.79
C ASN A 281 17.58 20.28 -1.75
N TRP A 282 16.87 20.24 -0.62
CA TRP A 282 15.57 19.55 -0.51
C TRP A 282 14.51 20.09 -1.48
N THR A 283 14.70 21.30 -1.99
CA THR A 283 13.84 21.99 -2.97
C THR A 283 14.23 21.76 -4.42
N ASP A 284 15.35 21.07 -4.72
CA ASP A 284 15.73 20.78 -6.10
C ASP A 284 14.64 19.91 -6.77
N GLU A 285 14.31 20.19 -8.04
CA GLU A 285 13.28 19.47 -8.78
C GLU A 285 13.85 18.30 -9.62
N VAL A 286 13.06 17.24 -9.76
CA VAL A 286 13.28 16.14 -10.70
C VAL A 286 12.05 15.98 -11.59
N THR A 287 12.26 15.93 -12.90
CA THR A 287 11.22 15.54 -13.86
C THR A 287 11.14 14.02 -13.97
N LEU A 288 9.92 13.49 -13.88
CA LEU A 288 9.59 12.09 -14.13
C LEU A 288 9.44 11.84 -15.64
N THR A 289 10.05 10.76 -16.14
CA THR A 289 9.90 10.28 -17.52
C THR A 289 9.33 8.87 -17.55
N ASP A 290 8.80 8.42 -18.70
CA ASP A 290 8.28 7.05 -18.84
C ASP A 290 9.35 5.96 -18.60
N ALA A 291 10.63 6.29 -18.79
CA ALA A 291 11.76 5.40 -18.48
C ALA A 291 12.03 5.24 -16.98
N ASP A 292 11.59 6.18 -16.14
CA ASP A 292 11.76 6.12 -14.68
C ASP A 292 10.69 5.23 -13.99
N ARG A 293 9.58 4.91 -14.68
CA ARG A 293 8.46 4.15 -14.09
C ARG A 293 8.89 2.76 -13.62
N SER A 294 8.65 2.45 -12.35
CA SER A 294 8.83 1.13 -11.75
C SER A 294 7.46 0.45 -11.49
N LEU A 295 7.42 -0.72 -10.87
CA LEU A 295 6.16 -1.33 -10.40
C LEU A 295 5.79 -0.82 -8.99
N PRO A 296 4.52 -0.93 -8.54
CA PRO A 296 4.13 -0.64 -7.16
C PRO A 296 4.94 -1.45 -6.12
N SER A 297 5.00 -1.07 -4.83
CA SER A 297 4.29 0.03 -4.18
C SER A 297 4.71 1.44 -4.62
N GLY A 298 3.78 2.39 -4.47
CA GLY A 298 3.90 3.77 -4.96
C GLY A 298 2.64 4.24 -5.70
N THR A 299 2.63 5.51 -6.08
CA THR A 299 1.68 6.07 -7.06
C THR A 299 2.37 6.75 -8.23
N LEU A 300 3.67 7.08 -8.15
CA LEU A 300 4.35 7.80 -9.22
C LEU A 300 4.53 6.98 -10.51
N GLN A 301 4.44 5.65 -10.47
CA GLN A 301 4.39 4.84 -11.69
C GLN A 301 3.17 5.17 -12.58
N ASP A 302 2.12 5.73 -12.00
CA ASP A 302 0.85 6.08 -12.64
C ASP A 302 0.73 7.58 -12.97
N ALA A 303 1.74 8.40 -12.62
CA ALA A 303 1.75 9.83 -12.86
C ALA A 303 1.97 10.20 -14.35
N PRO A 304 1.62 11.42 -14.79
CA PRO A 304 2.00 11.91 -16.11
C PRO A 304 3.52 12.04 -16.28
N ALA A 305 4.03 11.67 -17.45
CA ALA A 305 5.40 12.01 -17.82
C ALA A 305 5.54 13.54 -17.98
N GLY A 306 6.67 14.09 -17.56
CA GLY A 306 6.88 15.54 -17.47
C GLY A 306 6.48 16.18 -16.14
N SER A 307 5.76 15.45 -15.26
CA SER A 307 5.50 15.91 -13.89
C SER A 307 6.81 16.11 -13.11
N ARG A 308 6.85 17.17 -12.29
CA ARG A 308 7.99 17.54 -11.46
C ARG A 308 7.71 17.32 -9.99
N TYR A 309 8.75 16.90 -9.26
CA TYR A 309 8.69 16.66 -7.83
C TYR A 309 9.98 17.17 -7.17
N THR A 310 9.87 17.75 -5.98
CA THR A 310 11.06 18.14 -5.19
C THR A 310 11.71 16.91 -4.56
N LEU A 311 13.01 16.97 -4.26
CA LEU A 311 13.69 15.90 -3.51
C LEU A 311 13.00 15.61 -2.16
N ARG A 312 12.38 16.63 -1.53
CA ARG A 312 11.54 16.49 -0.34
C ARG A 312 10.31 15.61 -0.56
N ASP A 313 9.52 15.85 -1.60
CA ASP A 313 8.30 15.05 -1.86
C ASP A 313 8.65 13.62 -2.31
N LEU A 314 9.69 13.46 -3.15
CA LEU A 314 10.19 12.14 -3.52
C LEU A 314 10.67 11.34 -2.30
N ALA A 315 11.37 11.99 -1.36
CA ALA A 315 11.81 11.33 -0.13
C ALA A 315 10.64 10.93 0.77
N ALA A 316 9.63 11.80 0.91
CA ALA A 316 8.41 11.49 1.64
C ALA A 316 7.69 10.25 1.07
N ARG A 317 7.48 10.19 -0.25
CA ARG A 317 6.84 9.05 -0.94
C ARG A 317 7.66 7.77 -0.86
N MET A 318 8.97 7.87 -1.09
CA MET A 318 9.91 6.74 -0.99
C MET A 318 9.90 6.07 0.39
N ILE A 319 9.64 6.83 1.45
CA ILE A 319 9.66 6.33 2.83
C ILE A 319 8.26 5.93 3.32
N ARG A 320 7.27 6.84 3.25
CA ARG A 320 5.89 6.64 3.74
C ARG A 320 5.17 5.54 2.98
N ASP A 321 5.10 5.69 1.66
CA ASP A 321 4.33 4.83 0.74
C ASP A 321 5.19 3.69 0.16
N SER A 322 6.50 3.76 0.42
CA SER A 322 7.50 2.88 -0.19
C SER A 322 7.62 3.03 -1.71
N ASP A 323 7.30 4.21 -2.27
CA ASP A 323 7.18 4.42 -3.72
C ASP A 323 8.46 4.06 -4.49
N ASN A 324 8.37 3.06 -5.36
CA ASN A 324 9.46 2.52 -6.17
C ASN A 324 9.91 3.46 -7.31
N THR A 325 8.99 4.23 -7.89
CA THR A 325 9.34 5.20 -8.95
C THR A 325 10.03 6.42 -8.32
N ALA A 326 9.57 6.89 -7.16
CA ALA A 326 10.27 7.89 -6.35
C ALA A 326 11.66 7.40 -5.89
N THR A 327 11.78 6.11 -5.57
CA THR A 327 13.05 5.46 -5.21
C THR A 327 14.07 5.55 -6.34
N ASP A 328 13.67 5.14 -7.55
CA ASP A 328 14.58 5.08 -8.70
C ASP A 328 14.93 6.49 -9.21
N LEU A 329 13.99 7.45 -9.14
CA LEU A 329 14.25 8.88 -9.37
C LEU A 329 15.30 9.44 -8.38
N LEU A 330 15.17 9.17 -7.08
CA LEU A 330 16.16 9.63 -6.10
C LEU A 330 17.51 8.94 -6.28
N LEU A 331 17.54 7.64 -6.58
CA LEU A 331 18.78 6.92 -6.87
C LEU A 331 19.49 7.46 -8.13
N ARG A 332 18.74 7.94 -9.12
CA ARG A 332 19.26 8.67 -10.29
C ARG A 332 19.85 10.03 -9.92
N VAL A 333 19.33 10.74 -8.91
CA VAL A 333 19.86 12.03 -8.43
C VAL A 333 21.09 11.88 -7.55
N VAL A 334 21.06 10.99 -6.56
CA VAL A 334 22.17 10.84 -5.58
C VAL A 334 23.32 10.01 -6.12
N GLY A 335 23.08 9.19 -7.14
CA GLY A 335 24.07 8.31 -7.72
C GLY A 335 24.28 7.03 -6.91
N ARG A 336 24.43 5.92 -7.62
CA ARG A 336 24.50 4.58 -7.03
C ARG A 336 25.70 4.32 -6.10
N PRO A 337 26.93 4.84 -6.32
CA PRO A 337 28.09 4.49 -5.49
C PRO A 337 27.96 4.83 -4.00
N GLY A 338 27.40 5.99 -3.64
CA GLY A 338 27.21 6.38 -2.24
C GLY A 338 26.21 5.46 -1.53
N VAL A 339 25.12 5.11 -2.21
CA VAL A 339 24.10 4.19 -1.71
C VAL A 339 24.66 2.76 -1.55
N GLU A 340 25.48 2.29 -2.49
CA GLU A 340 26.13 0.98 -2.39
C GLU A 340 27.13 0.90 -1.23
N ALA A 341 27.91 1.97 -0.97
CA ALA A 341 28.80 2.05 0.19
C ALA A 341 28.02 2.05 1.53
N ARG A 342 26.85 2.72 1.55
CA ARG A 342 25.93 2.75 2.69
C ARG A 342 25.27 1.40 2.97
N LEU A 343 24.89 0.65 1.94
CA LEU A 343 24.36 -0.72 2.10
C LEU A 343 25.46 -1.73 2.45
N GLY A 344 26.68 -1.55 1.91
CA GLY A 344 27.72 -2.58 1.89
C GLY A 344 27.59 -3.57 0.74
N GLN A 345 26.69 -3.31 -0.22
CA GLN A 345 26.44 -4.15 -1.40
C GLN A 345 26.81 -3.39 -2.67
N THR A 346 27.81 -3.89 -3.41
CA THR A 346 28.19 -3.34 -4.71
C THR A 346 27.44 -4.00 -5.85
N ALA A 347 27.25 -3.28 -6.96
CA ALA A 347 26.53 -3.77 -8.14
C ALA A 347 25.05 -4.14 -7.85
N MET A 348 24.39 -3.39 -6.95
CA MET A 348 22.97 -3.57 -6.64
C MET A 348 22.07 -3.16 -7.81
N PRO A 349 20.87 -3.75 -7.95
CA PRO A 349 19.82 -3.22 -8.83
C PRO A 349 19.14 -1.97 -8.23
N ASN A 350 18.45 -1.19 -9.07
CA ASN A 350 17.34 -0.33 -8.66
C ASN A 350 16.03 -1.13 -8.68
N THR A 351 14.88 -0.53 -8.34
CA THR A 351 13.62 -1.29 -8.24
C THR A 351 13.14 -1.79 -9.61
N ARG A 352 13.20 -0.94 -10.64
CA ARG A 352 12.82 -1.28 -12.01
C ARG A 352 13.69 -2.40 -12.59
N GLU A 353 15.00 -2.34 -12.41
CA GLU A 353 15.96 -3.38 -12.83
C GLU A 353 15.72 -4.70 -12.09
N ALA A 354 15.41 -4.67 -10.79
CA ALA A 354 15.11 -5.87 -10.01
C ALA A 354 13.84 -6.55 -10.52
N PHE A 355 12.76 -5.79 -10.76
CA PHE A 355 11.53 -6.32 -11.34
C PHE A 355 11.73 -6.83 -12.78
N ALA A 356 12.51 -6.13 -13.60
CA ALA A 356 12.85 -6.57 -14.95
C ALA A 356 13.65 -7.88 -14.94
N LEU A 357 14.64 -8.04 -14.05
CA LEU A 357 15.37 -9.30 -13.86
C LEU A 357 14.48 -10.44 -13.32
N LYS A 358 13.42 -10.14 -12.57
CA LYS A 358 12.44 -11.13 -12.07
C LYS A 358 11.38 -11.52 -13.10
N ASN A 359 11.29 -10.84 -14.24
CA ASN A 359 10.33 -11.17 -15.31
C ASN A 359 10.71 -12.48 -16.03
N PRO A 360 9.82 -13.48 -16.12
CA PRO A 360 10.06 -14.70 -16.91
C PRO A 360 10.40 -14.44 -18.39
N ALA A 361 9.90 -13.36 -18.98
CA ALA A 361 10.24 -12.96 -20.35
C ALA A 361 11.72 -12.53 -20.52
N ASN A 362 12.39 -12.15 -19.44
CA ASN A 362 13.77 -11.65 -19.42
C ASN A 362 14.75 -12.70 -18.86
N LEU A 363 14.43 -14.00 -18.96
CA LEU A 363 15.19 -15.09 -18.34
C LEU A 363 16.69 -15.09 -18.67
N ASP A 364 17.08 -14.64 -19.87
CA ASP A 364 18.50 -14.55 -20.26
C ASP A 364 19.25 -13.38 -19.60
N LEU A 365 18.56 -12.28 -19.27
CA LEU A 365 19.13 -11.24 -18.40
C LEU A 365 19.33 -11.77 -16.97
N LEU A 366 18.38 -12.55 -16.45
CA LEU A 366 18.51 -13.19 -15.14
C LEU A 366 19.65 -14.21 -15.11
N ARG A 367 19.82 -15.01 -16.17
CA ARG A 367 20.97 -15.91 -16.36
C ARG A 367 22.27 -15.11 -16.39
N ALA A 368 22.35 -14.04 -17.18
CA ALA A 368 23.55 -13.19 -17.27
C ALA A 368 23.90 -12.51 -15.93
N TYR A 369 22.90 -12.02 -15.18
CA TYR A 369 23.08 -11.41 -13.85
C TYR A 369 23.64 -12.40 -12.82
N ARG A 370 23.27 -13.69 -12.93
CA ARG A 370 23.79 -14.79 -12.11
C ARG A 370 25.20 -15.19 -12.55
N SER A 371 25.43 -15.40 -13.85
CA SER A 371 26.72 -15.77 -14.41
C SER A 371 27.81 -14.70 -14.20
N ALA A 372 27.44 -13.42 -14.11
CA ALA A 372 28.36 -12.35 -13.71
C ALA A 372 28.92 -12.53 -12.29
N GLY A 373 28.14 -13.11 -11.37
CA GLY A 373 28.58 -13.43 -10.01
C GLY A 373 29.14 -12.22 -9.24
N LEU A 374 30.47 -12.19 -9.08
CA LEU A 374 31.22 -11.13 -8.41
C LEU A 374 31.85 -10.10 -9.37
N ASP A 375 31.78 -10.31 -10.69
CA ASP A 375 32.17 -9.29 -11.68
C ASP A 375 31.16 -8.14 -11.64
N ARG A 376 31.58 -7.05 -10.98
CA ARG A 376 30.81 -5.81 -10.83
C ARG A 376 30.50 -5.16 -12.18
N GLU A 377 31.40 -5.25 -13.15
CA GLU A 377 31.19 -4.63 -14.45
C GLU A 377 30.25 -5.44 -15.34
N ALA A 378 30.40 -6.77 -15.40
CA ALA A 378 29.43 -7.61 -16.10
C ALA A 378 28.05 -7.44 -15.48
N ARG A 379 27.95 -7.40 -14.15
CA ARG A 379 26.70 -7.15 -13.45
C ARG A 379 26.12 -5.77 -13.77
N ARG A 380 26.94 -4.72 -13.86
CA ARG A 380 26.53 -3.38 -14.35
C ARG A 380 26.04 -3.40 -15.80
N ARG A 381 26.73 -4.11 -16.70
CA ARG A 381 26.33 -4.26 -18.11
C ARG A 381 24.96 -4.93 -18.24
N VAL A 382 24.67 -5.93 -17.41
CA VAL A 382 23.34 -6.58 -17.35
C VAL A 382 22.26 -5.67 -16.74
N LEU A 383 22.57 -4.94 -15.66
CA LEU A 383 21.63 -3.96 -15.08
C LEU A 383 21.25 -2.85 -16.07
N ALA A 384 22.21 -2.36 -16.86
CA ALA A 384 21.95 -1.36 -17.91
C ALA A 384 21.00 -1.89 -19.01
N GLN A 385 20.99 -3.21 -19.28
CA GLN A 385 20.02 -3.85 -20.18
C GLN A 385 18.66 -4.07 -19.49
N ALA A 386 18.67 -4.46 -18.21
CA ALA A 386 17.44 -4.63 -17.42
C ALA A 386 16.66 -3.32 -17.23
N ALA A 387 17.34 -2.17 -17.16
CA ALA A 387 16.72 -0.86 -17.06
C ALA A 387 15.75 -0.52 -18.23
N THR A 388 15.98 -1.03 -19.45
CA THR A 388 15.10 -0.81 -20.60
C THR A 388 14.22 -2.01 -20.95
N ALA A 389 14.44 -3.17 -20.31
CA ALA A 389 13.69 -4.39 -20.57
C ALA A 389 12.21 -4.31 -20.10
N PRO A 390 11.31 -5.16 -20.64
CA PRO A 390 9.91 -5.20 -20.23
C PRO A 390 9.73 -5.57 -18.75
N LEU A 391 8.87 -4.84 -18.05
CA LEU A 391 8.46 -5.18 -16.68
C LEU A 391 7.39 -6.31 -16.69
N PRO A 392 7.34 -7.15 -15.65
CA PRO A 392 6.27 -8.14 -15.47
C PRO A 392 4.99 -7.48 -14.94
N ASN A 393 3.87 -8.20 -14.97
CA ASN A 393 2.69 -7.80 -14.20
C ASN A 393 2.97 -7.99 -12.69
N ALA A 394 2.59 -7.01 -11.85
CA ALA A 394 2.83 -7.05 -10.40
C ALA A 394 2.21 -8.28 -9.70
N ALA A 395 1.16 -8.88 -10.27
CA ALA A 395 0.55 -10.13 -9.77
C ALA A 395 1.49 -11.35 -9.82
N LEU A 396 2.66 -11.25 -10.47
CA LEU A 396 3.75 -12.23 -10.37
C LEU A 396 4.25 -12.39 -8.93
N PHE A 397 4.41 -11.28 -8.19
CA PHE A 397 5.02 -11.27 -6.86
C PHE A 397 4.05 -11.71 -5.74
N ALA A 398 2.76 -11.80 -6.03
CA ALA A 398 1.74 -12.33 -5.13
C ALA A 398 1.75 -13.88 -5.04
N GLN A 399 2.44 -14.57 -5.95
CA GLN A 399 2.41 -16.04 -6.07
C GLN A 399 3.49 -16.75 -5.24
N GLY A 400 4.49 -16.02 -4.74
CA GLY A 400 5.60 -16.57 -3.98
C GLY A 400 6.93 -15.87 -4.24
N PRO A 401 8.04 -16.39 -3.70
CA PRO A 401 9.37 -15.80 -3.87
C PRO A 401 9.93 -15.97 -5.28
N VAL A 402 10.26 -14.87 -5.97
CA VAL A 402 10.77 -14.89 -7.36
C VAL A 402 12.23 -14.42 -7.39
N ALA A 403 13.13 -15.31 -7.86
CA ALA A 403 14.57 -15.06 -7.98
C ALA A 403 15.18 -14.29 -6.78
N ARG A 404 15.09 -14.91 -5.59
CA ARG A 404 15.52 -14.37 -4.28
C ARG A 404 16.99 -13.91 -4.20
N ASP A 405 17.80 -14.18 -5.22
CA ASP A 405 19.18 -13.70 -5.41
C ASP A 405 19.27 -12.30 -6.05
N VAL A 406 18.15 -11.75 -6.52
CA VAL A 406 18.00 -10.37 -7.03
C VAL A 406 17.32 -9.52 -5.94
N GLU A 407 18.08 -9.14 -4.93
CA GLU A 407 17.58 -8.44 -3.74
C GLU A 407 18.65 -7.52 -3.11
N TRP A 408 18.26 -6.76 -2.08
CA TRP A 408 19.18 -5.93 -1.30
C TRP A 408 19.50 -6.62 0.03
N PHE A 409 20.77 -7.01 0.20
CA PHE A 409 21.23 -7.85 1.29
C PHE A 409 21.92 -7.02 2.37
N VAL A 410 21.24 -6.82 3.50
CA VAL A 410 21.70 -5.95 4.60
C VAL A 410 21.51 -6.64 5.94
N SER A 411 22.42 -6.40 6.89
CA SER A 411 22.34 -6.93 8.25
C SER A 411 21.55 -5.99 9.17
N THR A 412 20.92 -6.51 10.23
CA THR A 412 20.13 -5.66 11.16
C THR A 412 20.99 -4.65 11.90
N GLU A 413 22.29 -4.93 12.10
CA GLU A 413 23.27 -3.93 12.56
C GLU A 413 23.45 -2.77 11.58
N ARG A 414 23.62 -3.05 10.28
CA ARG A 414 23.77 -2.02 9.26
C ARG A 414 22.46 -1.26 9.05
N LEU A 415 21.31 -1.92 9.13
CA LEU A 415 19.99 -1.26 9.11
C LEU A 415 19.80 -0.31 10.29
N CYS A 416 20.21 -0.67 11.51
CA CYS A 416 20.16 0.25 12.63
C CYS A 416 21.11 1.45 12.50
N ALA A 417 22.28 1.28 11.89
CA ALA A 417 23.15 2.42 11.54
C ALA A 417 22.50 3.32 10.47
N LEU A 418 21.93 2.73 9.41
CA LEU A 418 21.22 3.47 8.35
C LEU A 418 19.99 4.20 8.87
N MET A 419 19.27 3.64 9.83
CA MET A 419 18.16 4.32 10.51
C MET A 419 18.67 5.47 11.40
N ALA A 420 19.78 5.29 12.13
CA ALA A 420 20.33 6.32 12.99
C ALA A 420 20.77 7.58 12.22
N ASP A 421 21.35 7.42 11.02
CA ASP A 421 21.66 8.53 10.09
C ASP A 421 20.42 9.40 9.81
N VAL A 422 19.27 8.75 9.54
CA VAL A 422 18.08 9.40 8.95
C VAL A 422 16.93 9.66 9.91
N ALA A 423 16.91 9.08 11.11
CA ALA A 423 15.78 9.16 12.03
C ALA A 423 15.44 10.61 12.48
N ALA A 424 16.39 11.55 12.34
CA ALA A 424 16.12 12.98 12.56
C ALA A 424 15.19 13.60 11.51
N LEU A 425 15.10 13.01 10.31
CA LEU A 425 14.30 13.52 9.18
C LEU A 425 12.79 13.24 9.35
N PRO A 426 11.91 14.20 9.00
CA PRO A 426 10.46 14.06 9.15
C PRO A 426 9.85 12.97 8.24
N GLU A 427 10.47 12.66 7.10
CA GLU A 427 10.03 11.60 6.19
C GLU A 427 9.91 10.24 6.89
N THR A 428 10.80 9.97 7.85
CA THR A 428 10.81 8.73 8.65
C THR A 428 9.66 8.64 9.64
N THR A 429 9.03 9.76 10.00
CA THR A 429 7.94 9.81 10.99
C THR A 429 6.55 9.85 10.34
N LEU A 430 6.47 9.88 9.00
CA LEU A 430 5.20 9.91 8.24
C LEU A 430 4.43 8.57 8.27
N ASN A 431 5.12 7.49 8.63
CA ASN A 431 4.55 6.15 8.78
C ASN A 431 5.22 5.52 10.02
N PRO A 432 4.50 5.24 11.12
CA PRO A 432 5.08 4.67 12.33
C PRO A 432 5.30 3.14 12.25
N GLY A 433 4.89 2.51 11.15
CA GLY A 433 4.81 1.07 11.03
C GLY A 433 3.78 0.52 12.01
N VAL A 434 4.23 -0.35 12.91
CA VAL A 434 3.38 -1.02 13.91
C VAL A 434 3.64 -0.54 15.34
N ALA A 435 4.36 0.58 15.48
CA ALA A 435 4.47 1.30 16.74
C ALA A 435 3.19 2.12 17.00
N SER A 436 2.69 2.08 18.22
CA SER A 436 1.73 3.08 18.73
C SER A 436 2.46 4.41 18.92
N PRO A 437 2.17 5.48 18.14
CA PRO A 437 2.88 6.74 18.30
C PRO A 437 2.64 7.38 19.67
N ALA A 438 1.49 7.07 20.29
CA ALA A 438 1.12 7.56 21.60
C ALA A 438 1.92 6.96 22.76
N ASP A 439 2.63 5.84 22.57
CA ASP A 439 3.51 5.25 23.59
C ASP A 439 4.89 5.94 23.65
N PHE A 440 5.34 6.56 22.57
CA PHE A 440 6.71 7.10 22.42
C PHE A 440 6.74 8.64 22.30
N ALA A 441 7.91 9.24 22.51
CA ALA A 441 8.15 10.66 22.23
C ALA A 441 8.50 10.90 20.74
N ARG A 442 9.06 9.89 20.06
CA ARG A 442 9.30 9.88 18.60
C ARG A 442 9.32 8.44 18.08
N VAL A 443 8.80 8.25 16.87
CA VAL A 443 8.94 7.01 16.08
C VAL A 443 9.42 7.38 14.68
N SER A 444 10.48 6.70 14.22
CA SER A 444 11.03 6.78 12.87
C SER A 444 11.11 5.35 12.30
N TYR A 445 10.51 5.08 11.15
CA TYR A 445 10.36 3.70 10.65
C TYR A 445 10.56 3.58 9.13
N LYS A 446 11.07 2.42 8.71
CA LYS A 446 10.91 1.87 7.37
C LYS A 446 10.84 0.34 7.44
N GLY A 447 9.88 -0.23 6.72
CA GLY A 447 9.85 -1.66 6.41
C GLY A 447 9.98 -1.93 4.92
N GLY A 448 10.13 -3.20 4.57
CA GLY A 448 10.23 -3.68 3.19
C GLY A 448 9.88 -5.16 3.10
N SER A 449 9.24 -5.54 2.00
CA SER A 449 8.80 -6.91 1.77
C SER A 449 8.81 -7.31 0.29
N GLU A 450 8.87 -8.62 0.06
CA GLU A 450 8.56 -9.34 -1.17
C GLU A 450 8.04 -10.74 -0.76
N GLY A 451 7.54 -11.56 -1.69
CA GLY A 451 7.24 -12.96 -1.40
C GLY A 451 8.44 -13.67 -0.77
N GLY A 452 8.30 -14.12 0.49
CA GLY A 452 9.39 -14.79 1.23
C GLY A 452 10.44 -13.85 1.83
N VAL A 453 10.22 -12.53 1.85
CA VAL A 453 11.11 -11.52 2.40
C VAL A 453 10.31 -10.50 3.22
N LEU A 454 10.67 -10.28 4.48
CA LEU A 454 10.10 -9.21 5.30
C LEU A 454 11.17 -8.60 6.21
N ASN A 455 11.27 -7.27 6.22
CA ASN A 455 12.04 -6.51 7.18
C ASN A 455 11.19 -5.38 7.79
N LEU A 456 11.38 -5.16 9.09
CA LEU A 456 10.88 -4.01 9.83
C LEU A 456 12.06 -3.37 10.57
N THR A 457 12.24 -2.05 10.42
CA THR A 457 13.28 -1.29 11.12
C THR A 457 12.70 0.01 11.68
N THR A 458 12.89 0.23 12.98
CA THR A 458 12.33 1.36 13.74
C THR A 458 13.40 1.94 14.67
N GLN A 459 13.62 3.25 14.64
CA GLN A 459 14.20 3.98 15.77
C GLN A 459 13.07 4.66 16.54
N LEU A 460 13.04 4.46 17.85
CA LEU A 460 12.04 5.03 18.74
C LEU A 460 12.73 5.71 19.92
N THR A 461 12.17 6.83 20.37
CA THR A 461 12.58 7.53 21.59
C THR A 461 11.43 7.43 22.58
N ASN A 462 11.65 6.79 23.72
CA ASN A 462 10.62 6.56 24.73
C ASN A 462 10.35 7.82 25.57
N LYS A 463 9.31 7.82 26.41
CA LYS A 463 8.91 9.01 27.17
C LYS A 463 9.91 9.43 28.26
N ALA A 464 10.84 8.54 28.62
CA ALA A 464 11.99 8.85 29.48
C ALA A 464 13.23 9.34 28.70
N GLY A 465 13.09 9.63 27.40
CA GLY A 465 14.17 10.16 26.55
C GLY A 465 15.18 9.10 26.07
N LYS A 466 14.96 7.81 26.35
CA LYS A 466 15.85 6.75 25.86
C LYS A 466 15.52 6.41 24.41
N THR A 467 16.54 6.43 23.57
CA THR A 467 16.41 6.08 22.14
C THR A 467 16.94 4.69 21.88
N TYR A 468 16.12 3.86 21.24
CA TYR A 468 16.45 2.49 20.84
C TYR A 468 16.24 2.32 19.34
N CYS A 469 17.08 1.50 18.70
CA CYS A 469 16.79 0.93 17.40
C CYS A 469 16.35 -0.53 17.57
N VAL A 470 15.28 -0.89 16.86
CA VAL A 470 14.83 -2.25 16.64
C VAL A 470 14.91 -2.52 15.14
N SER A 471 15.48 -3.65 14.75
CA SER A 471 15.48 -4.11 13.36
C SER A 471 15.36 -5.63 13.32
N ALA A 472 14.41 -6.13 12.53
CA ALA A 472 14.19 -7.56 12.36
C ALA A 472 13.99 -7.90 10.88
N THR A 473 14.58 -9.01 10.43
CA THR A 473 14.47 -9.52 9.06
C THR A 473 14.14 -11.00 9.06
N TRP A 474 13.23 -11.43 8.19
CA TRP A 474 12.88 -12.82 7.94
C TRP A 474 12.94 -13.13 6.44
N ASN A 475 13.62 -14.21 6.06
CA ASN A 475 13.60 -14.78 4.72
C ASN A 475 13.27 -16.28 4.77
N ASP A 476 12.45 -16.77 3.85
CA ASP A 476 12.16 -18.20 3.65
C ASP A 476 12.25 -18.56 2.15
N ALA A 477 11.99 -19.82 1.77
CA ALA A 477 11.74 -20.26 0.40
C ALA A 477 10.25 -20.31 0.04
N ARG A 478 9.38 -20.07 1.03
CA ARG A 478 7.91 -20.01 0.94
C ARG A 478 7.42 -18.59 1.18
N LEU A 479 6.12 -18.35 1.02
CA LEU A 479 5.47 -17.17 1.60
C LEU A 479 5.60 -17.18 3.14
N LEU A 480 5.64 -16.00 3.74
CA LEU A 480 5.79 -15.80 5.18
C LEU A 480 4.42 -15.67 5.87
N ASN A 481 4.41 -15.73 7.19
CA ASN A 481 3.27 -15.28 8.01
C ASN A 481 3.52 -13.85 8.47
N ASP A 482 3.30 -12.89 7.56
CA ASP A 482 3.59 -11.47 7.78
C ASP A 482 2.94 -10.94 9.07
N ASP A 483 1.64 -11.22 9.29
CA ASP A 483 0.90 -10.84 10.51
C ASP A 483 1.56 -11.39 11.78
N GLY A 484 2.02 -12.64 11.76
CA GLY A 484 2.73 -13.27 12.88
C GLY A 484 4.03 -12.55 13.21
N PHE A 485 4.87 -12.29 12.20
CA PHE A 485 6.14 -11.56 12.37
C PHE A 485 5.93 -10.11 12.82
N ILE A 486 4.94 -9.43 12.23
CA ILE A 486 4.49 -8.09 12.60
C ILE A 486 4.04 -8.04 14.07
N ALA A 487 3.28 -9.04 14.52
CA ALA A 487 2.83 -9.13 15.91
C ALA A 487 4.01 -9.31 16.88
N LEU A 488 4.96 -10.23 16.59
CA LEU A 488 6.20 -10.36 17.38
C LEU A 488 6.96 -9.02 17.43
N TYR A 489 7.10 -8.33 16.31
CA TYR A 489 7.83 -7.07 16.23
C TYR A 489 7.17 -5.97 17.07
N GLY A 490 5.85 -5.82 16.99
CA GLY A 490 5.07 -4.93 17.86
C GLY A 490 5.22 -5.27 19.36
N GLY A 491 5.36 -6.56 19.68
CA GLY A 491 5.67 -7.03 21.04
C GLY A 491 7.02 -6.57 21.56
N VAL A 492 8.05 -6.54 20.69
CA VAL A 492 9.36 -5.95 21.03
C VAL A 492 9.24 -4.44 21.28
N LEU A 493 8.47 -3.71 20.45
CA LEU A 493 8.32 -2.27 20.62
C LEU A 493 7.63 -1.93 21.96
N ARG A 494 6.59 -2.70 22.35
CA ARG A 494 5.87 -2.53 23.62
C ARG A 494 6.75 -2.68 24.87
N LEU A 495 7.87 -3.40 24.80
CA LEU A 495 8.85 -3.52 25.89
C LEU A 495 9.74 -2.29 26.08
N LEU A 496 9.74 -1.33 25.14
CA LEU A 496 10.71 -0.23 25.07
C LEU A 496 10.11 1.17 25.30
N ARG A 497 8.85 1.25 25.73
CA ARG A 497 8.08 2.51 25.95
C ARG A 497 8.52 3.33 27.17
#